data_AF-A0A811KN30-F1
#
_entry.id   AF-A0A811KN30-F1
#
_cell.length_a   1.000
_cell.length_b   1.000
_cell.length_c   1.000
_cell.angle_alpha   90.00
_cell.angle_beta   90.00
_cell.angle_gamma   90.00
#
_symmetry.space_group_name_H-M   'P 1'
#
loop_
_entity.id
_entity.type
_entity.pdbx_description
1 polymer ?
#
loop_
_entity_poly.entity_id
_entity_poly.type
_entity_poly.pdbx_seq_one_letter_code
_entity_poly.pdbx_strand_id
1 'polypeptide(L)'
;MSETAGWLAGWLAGWLAGWLAGWLAGWLAGWLAGWLAGWLAGWLAGWLAGWLAGWLAGWLAGWLAGWLAGWLAGWLAGWLAGWLAGWLAGWLAGWLAGWSIGPAAKSSS
;
A
#
# COMPACT_ATOMS: atom_id res chain seq x y z
N MET A 1 -35.88 -45.11 -53.58
CA MET A 1 -35.50 -43.67 -53.57
C MET A 1 -35.62 -43.04 -52.19
N SER A 2 -36.58 -43.43 -51.36
CA SER A 2 -36.76 -42.89 -49.99
C SER A 2 -35.67 -43.33 -49.00
N GLU A 3 -35.22 -44.58 -49.04
CA GLU A 3 -34.22 -45.11 -48.09
C GLU A 3 -32.82 -44.51 -48.28
N THR A 4 -32.39 -44.32 -49.53
CA THR A 4 -31.10 -43.70 -49.84
C THR A 4 -31.07 -42.22 -49.44
N ALA A 5 -32.19 -41.51 -49.60
CA ALA A 5 -32.35 -40.13 -49.15
C ALA A 5 -32.32 -40.03 -47.60
N GLY A 6 -32.98 -40.95 -46.91
CA GLY A 6 -32.95 -41.01 -45.44
C GLY A 6 -31.57 -41.32 -44.87
N TRP A 7 -30.82 -42.24 -45.50
CA TRP A 7 -29.46 -42.59 -45.07
C TRP A 7 -28.47 -41.44 -45.29
N LEU A 8 -28.53 -40.77 -46.45
CA LEU A 8 -27.72 -39.57 -46.73
C LEU A 8 -28.04 -38.44 -45.75
N ALA A 9 -29.32 -38.19 -45.46
CA ALA A 9 -29.73 -37.17 -44.51
C ALA A 9 -29.23 -37.46 -43.09
N GLY A 10 -29.33 -38.70 -42.63
CA GLY A 10 -28.83 -39.12 -41.31
C GLY A 10 -27.30 -39.01 -41.22
N TRP A 11 -26.58 -39.42 -42.26
CA TRP A 11 -25.12 -39.29 -42.31
C TRP A 11 -24.67 -37.83 -42.30
N LEU A 12 -25.30 -36.97 -43.12
CA LEU A 12 -25.00 -35.54 -43.15
C LEU A 12 -25.32 -34.87 -41.81
N ALA A 13 -26.47 -35.17 -41.21
CA ALA A 13 -26.86 -34.61 -39.92
C ALA A 13 -25.89 -35.03 -38.79
N GLY A 14 -25.51 -36.31 -38.74
CA GLY A 14 -24.55 -36.81 -37.76
C GLY A 14 -23.16 -36.20 -37.93
N TRP A 15 -22.69 -36.09 -39.17
CA TRP A 15 -21.40 -35.47 -39.47
C TRP A 15 -21.40 -33.98 -39.14
N LEU A 16 -22.43 -33.24 -39.53
CA LEU A 16 -22.55 -31.81 -39.24
C LEU A 16 -22.66 -31.57 -37.74
N ALA A 17 -23.50 -32.33 -37.03
CA ALA A 17 -23.68 -32.19 -35.58
C ALA A 17 -22.38 -32.52 -34.82
N GLY A 18 -21.68 -33.59 -35.19
CA GLY A 18 -20.41 -33.97 -34.57
C GLY A 18 -19.32 -32.93 -34.82
N TRP A 19 -19.20 -32.44 -36.05
CA TRP A 19 -18.23 -31.41 -36.41
C TRP A 19 -18.53 -30.07 -35.71
N LEU A 20 -19.79 -29.63 -35.73
CA LEU A 20 -20.21 -28.38 -35.10
C LEU A 20 -20.03 -28.44 -33.58
N ALA A 21 -20.44 -29.54 -32.94
CA ALA A 21 -20.31 -29.71 -31.50
C ALA A 21 -18.84 -29.80 -31.08
N GLY A 22 -18.01 -30.57 -31.79
CA GLY A 22 -16.59 -30.70 -31.50
C GLY A 22 -15.84 -29.39 -31.69
N TRP A 23 -16.10 -28.68 -32.79
CA TRP A 23 -15.48 -27.39 -33.08
C TRP A 23 -15.92 -26.32 -32.10
N LEU A 24 -17.24 -26.20 -31.83
CA LEU A 24 -17.76 -25.20 -30.90
C LEU A 24 -17.30 -25.47 -29.47
N ALA A 25 -17.34 -26.72 -29.00
CA ALA A 25 -16.88 -27.07 -27.66
C ALA A 25 -15.38 -26.86 -27.50
N GLY A 26 -14.57 -27.29 -28.48
CA GLY A 26 -13.12 -27.10 -28.44
C GLY A 26 -12.72 -25.63 -28.50
N TRP A 27 -13.33 -24.87 -29.41
CA TRP A 27 -13.07 -23.43 -29.55
C TRP A 27 -13.53 -22.66 -28.30
N LEU A 28 -14.75 -22.91 -27.82
CA LEU A 28 -15.29 -22.21 -26.64
C LEU A 28 -14.48 -22.57 -25.39
N ALA A 29 -14.17 -23.85 -25.16
CA ALA A 29 -13.39 -24.26 -24.00
C ALA A 29 -11.96 -23.70 -24.06
N GLY A 30 -11.29 -23.80 -25.21
CA GLY A 30 -9.92 -23.31 -25.38
C GLY A 30 -9.84 -21.79 -25.27
N TRP A 31 -10.75 -21.07 -25.95
CA TRP A 31 -10.79 -19.62 -25.91
C TRP A 31 -11.19 -19.10 -24.53
N LEU A 32 -12.25 -19.66 -23.93
CA LEU A 32 -12.70 -19.23 -22.61
C LEU A 32 -11.67 -19.56 -21.53
N ALA A 33 -11.10 -20.77 -21.53
CA ALA A 33 -10.07 -21.12 -20.55
C ALA A 33 -8.80 -20.30 -20.74
N GLY A 34 -8.32 -20.13 -21.98
CA GLY A 34 -7.11 -19.36 -22.25
C GLY A 34 -7.27 -17.87 -21.98
N TRP A 35 -8.39 -17.29 -22.41
CA TRP A 35 -8.68 -15.88 -22.18
C TRP A 35 -8.96 -15.61 -20.70
N LEU A 36 -9.81 -16.40 -20.04
CA LEU A 36 -10.14 -16.20 -18.64
C LEU A 36 -8.91 -16.45 -17.77
N ALA A 37 -8.14 -17.52 -17.98
CA ALA A 37 -6.93 -17.78 -17.18
C ALA A 37 -5.85 -16.71 -17.44
N GLY A 38 -5.57 -16.38 -18.69
CA GLY A 38 -4.53 -15.42 -19.04
C GLY A 38 -4.88 -14.00 -18.61
N TRP A 39 -6.10 -13.55 -18.89
CA TRP A 39 -6.56 -12.21 -18.52
C TRP A 39 -6.75 -12.08 -17.01
N LEU A 40 -7.43 -13.03 -16.36
CA LEU A 40 -7.66 -12.96 -14.92
C LEU A 40 -6.33 -13.09 -14.16
N ALA A 41 -5.46 -14.03 -14.51
CA ALA A 41 -4.17 -14.18 -13.82
C ALA A 41 -3.27 -12.98 -14.08
N GLY A 42 -3.15 -12.51 -15.32
CA GLY A 42 -2.29 -11.38 -15.67
C GLY A 42 -2.79 -10.07 -15.07
N TRP A 43 -4.09 -9.79 -15.19
CA TRP A 43 -4.69 -8.58 -14.65
C TRP A 43 -4.71 -8.59 -13.12
N LEU A 44 -5.16 -9.69 -12.50
CA LEU A 44 -5.22 -9.77 -11.04
C LEU A 44 -3.82 -9.76 -10.44
N ALA A 45 -2.86 -10.52 -10.98
CA ALA A 45 -1.50 -10.51 -10.45
C ALA A 45 -0.82 -9.16 -10.67
N GLY A 46 -0.90 -8.59 -11.88
CA GLY A 46 -0.26 -7.31 -12.20
C GLY A 46 -0.88 -6.14 -11.44
N TRP A 47 -2.20 -6.05 -11.41
CA TRP A 47 -2.91 -4.97 -10.73
C TRP A 47 -2.78 -5.11 -9.21
N LEU A 48 -3.00 -6.30 -8.64
CA LEU A 48 -2.91 -6.49 -7.20
C LEU A 48 -1.48 -6.33 -6.71
N ALA A 49 -0.48 -6.90 -7.41
CA ALA A 49 0.92 -6.73 -7.00
C ALA A 49 1.38 -5.28 -7.16
N GLY A 50 1.07 -4.62 -8.27
CA GLY A 50 1.46 -3.24 -8.52
C GLY A 50 0.77 -2.26 -7.56
N TRP A 51 -0.53 -2.40 -7.36
CA TRP A 51 -1.30 -1.56 -6.44
C TRP A 51 -0.90 -1.81 -4.99
N LEU A 52 -0.83 -3.07 -4.55
CA LEU A 52 -0.47 -3.39 -3.18
C LEU A 52 0.97 -2.98 -2.87
N ALA A 53 1.93 -3.28 -3.76
CA ALA A 53 3.33 -2.89 -3.54
C ALA A 53 3.49 -1.37 -3.58
N GLY A 54 2.92 -0.68 -4.57
CA GLY A 54 3.05 0.76 -4.72
C GLY A 54 2.34 1.53 -3.60
N TRP A 55 1.10 1.15 -3.28
CA TRP A 55 0.32 1.80 -2.23
C TRP A 55 0.89 1.49 -0.85
N LEU A 56 1.17 0.23 -0.54
CA LEU A 56 1.69 -0.14 0.78
C LEU A 56 3.10 0.43 0.98
N ALA A 57 4.00 0.33 0.00
CA ALA A 57 5.34 0.89 0.14
C ALA A 57 5.31 2.42 0.21
N GLY A 58 4.56 3.09 -0.67
CA GLY A 58 4.47 4.54 -0.71
C GLY A 58 3.80 5.12 0.55
N TRP A 59 2.67 4.54 0.95
CA TRP A 59 1.94 4.98 2.13
C TRP A 59 2.70 4.66 3.42
N LEU A 60 3.19 3.43 3.57
CA LEU A 60 3.92 3.04 4.79
C LEU A 60 5.25 3.80 4.90
N ALA A 61 6.04 3.90 3.82
CA ALA A 61 7.29 4.64 3.88
C ALA A 61 7.05 6.13 4.08
N GLY A 62 6.13 6.75 3.34
CA GLY A 62 5.85 8.18 3.45
C GLY A 62 5.24 8.56 4.79
N TRP A 63 4.25 7.81 5.26
CA TRP A 63 3.59 8.06 6.53
C TRP A 63 4.51 7.76 7.70
N LEU A 64 5.18 6.60 7.72
CA LEU A 64 6.06 6.23 8.83
C LEU A 64 7.28 7.14 8.88
N ALA A 65 7.94 7.43 7.75
CA ALA A 65 9.09 8.32 7.74
C ALA A 65 8.68 9.76 8.10
N GLY A 66 7.60 10.28 7.52
CA GLY A 66 7.14 11.64 7.80
C GLY A 66 6.65 11.82 9.24
N TRP A 67 5.85 10.88 9.74
CA TRP A 67 5.35 10.92 11.11
C TRP A 67 6.47 10.70 12.12
N LEU A 68 7.31 9.68 11.94
CA LEU A 68 8.40 9.39 12.87
C LEU A 68 9.45 10.50 12.86
N ALA A 69 9.87 10.99 11.68
CA ALA A 69 10.85 12.07 11.61
C ALA A 69 10.27 13.39 12.15
N GLY A 70 9.03 13.74 11.80
CA GLY A 70 8.40 14.98 12.26
C GLY A 70 8.11 14.96 13.76
N TRP A 71 7.57 13.86 14.27
CA TRP A 71 7.27 13.70 15.69
C TRP A 71 8.55 13.63 16.52
N LEU A 72 9.53 12.80 16.11
CA LEU A 72 10.77 12.66 16.86
C LEU A 72 11.59 13.94 16.82
N ALA A 73 11.75 14.58 15.66
CA ALA A 73 12.49 15.84 15.55
C ALA A 73 11.79 16.96 16.31
N GLY A 74 10.47 17.11 16.15
CA GLY A 74 9.71 18.17 16.83
C GLY A 74 9.67 17.99 18.35
N TRP A 75 9.41 16.77 18.81
CA TRP A 75 9.37 16.46 20.24
C TRP A 75 10.75 16.55 20.88
N LEU A 76 11.78 15.95 20.27
CA LEU A 76 13.13 15.97 20.82
C LEU A 76 13.72 17.37 20.80
N ALA A 77 13.59 18.11 19.69
CA ALA A 77 14.11 19.48 19.62
C ALA A 77 13.34 20.42 20.55
N GLY A 78 12.01 20.34 20.60
CA GLY A 78 11.19 21.19 21.46
C GLY A 78 11.42 20.91 22.95
N TRP A 79 11.45 19.64 23.33
CA TRP A 79 11.68 19.23 24.72
C TRP A 79 13.10 19.56 25.17
N LEU A 80 14.11 19.21 24.37
CA LEU A 80 15.50 19.47 24.72
C LEU A 80 15.81 20.96 24.75
N ALA A 81 15.38 21.73 23.75
CA ALA A 81 15.60 23.18 23.72
C ALA A 81 14.84 23.88 24.85
N GLY A 82 13.59 23.51 25.11
CA GLY A 82 12.79 24.10 26.18
C GLY A 82 13.34 23.78 27.57
N TRP A 83 13.72 22.53 27.82
CA TRP A 83 14.29 22.12 29.10
C TRP A 83 15.66 22.74 29.34
N LEU A 84 16.55 22.72 28.33
CA LEU A 84 17.89 23.28 28.44
C LEU A 84 17.84 24.80 28.61
N ALA A 85 17.03 25.51 27.80
CA ALA A 85 16.90 26.96 27.89
C ALA A 85 16.25 27.38 29.22
N GLY A 86 15.19 26.68 29.66
CA GLY A 86 14.52 26.98 30.92
C GLY A 86 15.42 26.73 32.13
N TRP A 87 16.14 25.61 32.15
CA TRP A 87 17.07 25.29 33.23
C TRP A 87 18.24 26.28 33.28
N LEU A 88 18.85 26.58 32.12
CA LEU A 88 19.97 27.51 32.05
C LEU A 88 19.55 28.93 32.44
N ALA A 89 18.42 29.41 31.92
CA ALA A 89 17.90 30.74 32.25
C ALA A 89 17.51 30.86 33.72
N GLY A 90 16.84 29.84 34.28
CA GLY A 90 16.46 29.81 35.69
C GLY A 90 17.68 29.78 36.62
N TRP A 91 18.68 28.95 36.30
CA TRP A 91 19.93 28.88 37.07
C TRP A 91 20.69 30.20 37.02
N LEU A 92 20.85 30.78 35.82
CA LEU A 92 21.56 32.05 35.63
C LEU A 92 20.85 33.20 36.36
N ALA A 93 19.52 33.29 36.24
CA ALA A 93 18.71 34.30 36.91
C ALA A 93 18.77 34.16 38.45
N GLY A 94 18.68 32.94 38.98
CA GLY A 94 18.80 32.68 40.41
C GLY A 94 20.18 33.02 40.95
N TRP A 95 21.23 32.69 40.21
CA TRP A 95 22.61 32.99 40.58
C TRP A 95 22.89 34.51 40.59
N LEU A 96 22.44 35.23 39.56
CA LEU A 96 22.52 36.69 39.47
C LEU A 96 21.71 37.39 40.58
N ALA A 97 20.48 36.93 40.84
CA ALA A 97 19.65 37.48 41.90
C ALA A 97 20.28 37.28 43.29
N GLY A 98 20.82 36.09 43.56
CA GLY A 98 21.52 35.79 44.81
C GLY A 98 22.77 36.65 45.03
N TRP A 99 23.53 36.92 43.97
CA TRP A 99 24.68 37.83 44.00
C TRP A 99 24.29 39.28 44.22
N SER A 100 23.18 39.74 43.64
CA SER A 100 22.71 41.12 43.80
C SER A 100 22.21 41.44 45.22
N ILE A 101 21.74 40.43 45.96
CA ILE A 101 21.18 40.59 47.32
C ILE A 101 22.24 40.28 48.40
N GLY A 102 23.25 39.46 48.09
CA GLY A 102 24.24 38.93 49.05
C GLY A 102 25.17 39.92 49.75
N PRO A 103 25.67 41.01 49.14
CA PRO A 103 26.59 41.91 49.83
C PRO A 103 25.88 42.99 50.68
N ALA A 104 24.62 43.33 50.40
CA ALA A 104 23.92 44.40 51.13
C ALA A 104 23.34 43.95 52.48
N ALA A 105 23.04 42.65 52.65
CA ALA A 105 22.42 42.13 53.87
C ALA A 105 23.41 41.78 55.01
N LYS A 106 24.73 41.80 54.74
CA LYS A 106 25.75 41.41 55.72
C LYS A 106 26.44 42.59 56.43
N SER A 107 26.10 43.83 56.11
CA SER A 107 26.72 45.01 56.75
C SER A 107 25.85 45.68 57.83
N SER A 108 24.77 45.03 58.29
CA SER A 108 23.85 45.60 59.30
C SER A 108 23.72 44.77 60.58
N SER A 109 24.75 44.00 60.94
CA SER A 109 24.91 43.40 62.28
C SER A 109 26.28 43.67 62.84
#